data_AF-R7HJC5-F1
#
_entry.id   AF-R7HJC5-F1
#
_cell.length_a   1.000
_cell.length_b   1.000
_cell.length_c   1.000
_cell.angle_alpha   90.00
_cell.angle_beta   90.00
_cell.angle_gamma   90.00
#
_symmetry.space_group_name_H-M   'P 1'
#
loop_
_entity.id
_entity.type
_entity.pdbx_description
1 polymer ?
#
loop_
_entity_poly.entity_id
_entity_poly.type
_entity_poly.pdbx_seq_one_letter_code
_entity_poly.pdbx_strand_id
1 'polypeptide(L)'
;MNYYKLKNIKYKNNTLIIIFFGIVGILLFLLIFLQSYDNFVTYASFNGKNFIIPVKLENSDIISKAKILKIDDKTYNFSISSISEIFNENYINYQNYEITVPVKFKNNEVKKITFYYKKERMIKKILKLIL
;
A
#
# COMPACT_ATOMS: atom_id res chain seq x y z
N MET A 1 -12.83 -14.71 -53.56
CA MET A 1 -11.91 -13.98 -52.65
C MET A 1 -10.52 -13.95 -53.30
N ASN A 2 -9.91 -12.78 -53.56
CA ASN A 2 -8.63 -12.68 -54.30
C ASN A 2 -7.42 -13.00 -53.38
N TYR A 3 -6.41 -13.70 -53.89
CA TYR A 3 -5.17 -14.08 -53.18
C TYR A 3 -4.50 -12.88 -52.48
N TYR A 4 -4.45 -11.73 -53.15
CA TYR A 4 -3.90 -10.49 -52.57
C TYR A 4 -4.68 -9.99 -51.35
N LYS A 5 -6.01 -10.19 -51.32
CA LYS A 5 -6.86 -9.86 -50.15
C LYS A 5 -6.59 -10.81 -48.98
N LEU A 6 -6.44 -12.11 -49.24
CA LEU A 6 -6.09 -13.11 -48.22
C LEU A 6 -4.69 -12.85 -47.63
N LYS A 7 -3.72 -12.49 -48.49
CA LYS A 7 -2.36 -12.10 -48.08
C LYS A 7 -2.41 -10.89 -47.14
N ASN A 8 -3.09 -9.80 -47.52
CA ASN A 8 -3.20 -8.60 -46.69
C ASN A 8 -3.88 -8.85 -45.33
N ILE A 9 -4.88 -9.73 -45.25
CA ILE A 9 -5.51 -10.09 -43.97
C ILE A 9 -4.50 -10.79 -43.04
N LYS A 10 -3.70 -11.72 -43.56
CA LYS A 10 -2.66 -12.43 -42.79
C LYS A 10 -1.58 -11.48 -42.29
N TYR A 11 -1.10 -10.56 -43.13
CA TYR A 11 -0.09 -9.57 -42.71
C TYR A 11 -0.65 -8.56 -41.71
N LYS A 12 -1.89 -8.08 -41.88
CA LYS A 12 -2.54 -7.16 -40.93
C LYS A 12 -2.69 -7.78 -39.54
N ASN A 13 -3.07 -9.05 -39.45
CA ASN A 13 -3.12 -9.78 -38.17
C ASN A 13 -1.74 -9.95 -37.53
N ASN A 14 -0.71 -10.28 -38.31
CA ASN A 14 0.65 -10.39 -37.79
C ASN A 14 1.18 -9.06 -37.24
N THR A 15 0.89 -7.94 -37.91
CA THR A 15 1.27 -6.60 -37.42
C THR A 15 0.55 -6.26 -36.11
N LEU A 16 -0.75 -6.58 -35.99
CA LEU A 16 -1.51 -6.38 -34.75
C LEU A 16 -0.93 -7.21 -33.59
N ILE A 17 -0.53 -8.45 -33.85
CA ILE A 17 0.11 -9.32 -32.85
C ILE A 17 1.44 -8.72 -32.37
N ILE A 18 2.27 -8.21 -33.28
CA ILE A 18 3.55 -7.58 -32.93
C ILE A 18 3.33 -6.32 -32.08
N ILE A 19 2.36 -5.48 -32.46
CA ILE A 19 2.02 -4.27 -31.69
C ILE A 19 1.54 -4.65 -30.28
N PHE A 20 0.69 -5.66 -30.17
CA PHE A 20 0.21 -6.15 -28.88
C PHE A 20 1.36 -6.63 -27.98
N PHE A 21 2.26 -7.47 -28.50
CA PHE A 21 3.44 -7.90 -27.73
C PHE A 21 4.37 -6.74 -27.37
N GLY A 22 4.49 -5.73 -28.24
CA GLY A 22 5.23 -4.51 -27.92
C GLY A 22 4.64 -3.77 -26.72
N ILE A 23 3.32 -3.58 -26.69
CA ILE A 23 2.61 -2.92 -25.58
C ILE A 23 2.78 -3.72 -24.28
N VAL A 24 2.58 -5.04 -24.33
CA VAL A 24 2.76 -5.93 -23.16
C VAL A 24 4.20 -5.88 -22.66
N GLY A 25 5.19 -5.90 -23.55
CA GLY A 25 6.60 -5.80 -23.19
C GLY A 25 6.94 -4.50 -22.48
N ILE A 26 6.40 -3.36 -22.96
CA ILE A 26 6.59 -2.05 -22.32
C ILE A 26 5.95 -2.02 -20.93
N LEU A 27 4.73 -2.55 -20.78
CA LEU A 27 4.05 -2.63 -19.49
C LEU A 27 4.83 -3.48 -18.47
N LEU A 28 5.32 -4.65 -18.89
CA LEU A 28 6.16 -5.51 -18.06
C LEU A 28 7.47 -4.82 -17.67
N PHE A 29 8.10 -4.10 -18.60
CA PHE A 29 9.30 -3.33 -18.31
C PHE A 29 9.06 -2.25 -17.27
N LEU A 30 7.96 -1.49 -17.36
CA LEU A 30 7.59 -0.49 -16.37
C LEU A 30 7.41 -1.08 -14.96
N LEU A 31 6.81 -2.28 -14.85
CA LEU A 31 6.62 -2.96 -13.56
C LEU A 31 7.95 -3.32 -12.86
N ILE A 32 9.06 -3.44 -13.60
CA ILE A 32 10.39 -3.70 -13.02
C ILE A 32 10.89 -2.48 -12.24
N PHE A 33 10.62 -1.27 -12.72
CA PHE A 33 11.10 -0.02 -12.11
C PHE A 33 10.13 0.57 -11.08
N LEU A 34 8.84 0.28 -11.22
CA LEU A 34 7.82 0.77 -10.30
C LEU A 34 8.03 0.23 -8.89
N GLN A 35 7.91 1.12 -7.91
CA GLN A 35 7.97 0.80 -6.49
C GLN A 35 6.63 1.13 -5.83
N SER A 36 6.16 0.25 -4.95
CA SER A 36 4.95 0.46 -4.17
C SER A 36 5.21 0.21 -2.69
N TYR A 37 4.41 0.85 -1.86
CA TYR A 37 4.47 0.65 -0.41
C TYR A 37 3.62 -0.55 -0.01
N ASP A 38 4.12 -1.38 0.90
CA ASP A 38 3.24 -2.23 1.73
C ASP A 38 2.45 -1.36 2.68
N ASN A 39 1.24 -1.82 2.98
CA ASN A 39 0.31 -1.11 3.83
C ASN A 39 -0.10 -1.96 5.04
N PHE A 40 -0.44 -1.27 6.13
CA PHE A 40 -1.01 -1.87 7.32
C PHE A 40 -2.22 -1.03 7.74
N VAL A 41 -3.36 -1.68 7.83
CA VAL A 41 -4.65 -1.02 8.06
C VAL A 41 -5.09 -1.33 9.48
N THR A 42 -5.43 -0.29 10.25
CA THR A 42 -5.93 -0.43 11.62
C THR A 42 -6.93 0.69 11.94
N TYR A 43 -7.48 0.65 13.15
CA TYR A 43 -8.38 1.68 13.68
C TYR A 43 -7.66 2.47 14.78
N ALA A 44 -8.03 3.73 14.88
CA ALA A 44 -7.45 4.65 15.85
C ALA A 44 -8.53 5.56 16.43
N SER A 45 -8.43 5.85 17.72
CA SER A 45 -9.28 6.82 18.40
C SER A 45 -8.54 8.13 18.57
N PHE A 46 -9.21 9.26 18.29
CA PHE A 46 -8.62 10.58 18.52
C PHE A 46 -8.95 11.07 19.92
N ASN A 47 -7.94 11.36 20.74
CA ASN A 47 -8.13 11.83 22.13
C ASN A 47 -8.15 13.37 22.27
N GLY A 48 -8.39 14.08 21.17
CA GLY A 48 -8.37 15.55 21.12
C GLY A 48 -7.03 16.15 20.71
N LYS A 49 -5.94 15.38 20.85
CA LYS A 49 -4.58 15.81 20.46
C LYS A 49 -3.91 14.80 19.52
N ASN A 50 -3.95 13.53 19.90
CA ASN A 50 -3.26 12.43 19.23
C ASN A 50 -4.26 11.33 18.85
N PHE A 51 -3.91 10.56 17.83
CA PHE A 51 -4.50 9.26 17.57
C PHE A 51 -3.86 8.22 18.48
N ILE A 52 -4.69 7.49 19.23
CA ILE A 52 -4.28 6.33 20.01
C ILE A 52 -4.56 5.09 19.16
N ILE A 53 -3.52 4.29 18.94
CA ILE A 53 -3.58 3.13 18.06
C ILE A 53 -3.11 1.90 18.83
N PRO A 54 -3.98 0.93 19.11
CA PRO A 54 -3.56 -0.35 19.66
C PRO A 54 -2.89 -1.17 18.55
N VAL A 55 -1.63 -1.51 18.76
CA VAL A 55 -0.80 -2.26 17.81
C VAL A 55 -0.36 -3.55 18.47
N LYS A 56 -0.63 -4.69 17.82
CA LYS A 56 -0.06 -5.98 18.25
C LYS A 56 1.46 -5.90 18.19
N LEU A 57 2.15 -6.50 19.15
CA LEU A 57 3.62 -6.44 19.24
C LEU A 57 4.32 -6.90 17.95
N GLU A 58 3.76 -7.91 17.25
CA GLU A 58 4.22 -8.39 15.94
C GLU A 58 4.25 -7.30 14.84
N ASN A 59 3.39 -6.28 14.98
CA ASN A 59 3.24 -5.16 14.04
C ASN A 59 3.88 -3.87 14.56
N SER A 60 4.59 -3.90 15.69
CA SER A 60 5.28 -2.72 16.26
C SER A 60 6.27 -2.09 15.26
N ASP A 61 7.06 -2.95 14.62
CA ASP A 61 8.05 -2.59 13.60
C ASP A 61 7.45 -1.91 12.36
N ILE A 62 6.16 -2.18 12.08
CA ILE A 62 5.45 -1.64 10.93
C ILE A 62 5.20 -0.15 11.13
N ILE A 63 4.72 0.22 12.32
CA ILE A 63 4.36 1.60 12.66
C ILE A 63 5.64 2.45 12.74
N SER A 64 6.72 1.92 13.31
CA SER A 64 8.00 2.63 13.43
C SER A 64 8.67 2.88 12.09
N LYS A 65 8.50 1.98 11.10
CA LYS A 65 9.03 2.13 9.74
C LYS A 65 8.09 2.89 8.80
N ALA A 66 6.87 3.20 9.23
CA ALA A 66 5.89 3.88 8.41
C ALA A 66 6.33 5.32 8.08
N LYS A 67 6.16 5.70 6.82
CA LYS A 67 6.53 7.04 6.30
C LYS A 67 5.31 7.90 6.03
N ILE A 68 4.21 7.27 5.65
CA ILE A 68 2.99 7.96 5.26
C ILE A 68 1.83 7.32 6.02
N LEU A 69 0.97 8.16 6.57
CA LEU A 69 -0.29 7.76 7.17
C LEU A 69 -1.42 8.24 6.28
N LYS A 70 -2.35 7.36 5.91
CA LYS A 70 -3.61 7.73 5.25
C LYS A 70 -4.75 7.62 6.24
N ILE A 71 -5.55 8.68 6.32
CA ILE A 71 -6.78 8.77 7.12
C ILE A 71 -7.88 9.18 6.14
N ASP A 72 -8.96 8.39 6.07
CA ASP A 72 -9.98 8.53 5.04
C ASP A 72 -9.33 8.55 3.63
N ASP A 73 -9.53 9.60 2.84
CA ASP A 73 -8.95 9.73 1.49
C ASP A 73 -7.69 10.60 1.42
N LYS A 74 -7.19 11.07 2.58
CA LYS A 74 -6.06 12.00 2.64
C LYS A 74 -4.82 11.38 3.27
N THR A 75 -3.66 11.74 2.73
CA THR A 75 -2.35 11.33 3.25
C THR A 75 -1.74 12.42 4.10
N TYR A 76 -1.11 12.02 5.20
CA TYR A 76 -0.52 12.90 6.20
C TYR A 76 0.89 12.42 6.54
N ASN A 77 1.76 13.40 6.75
CA ASN A 77 2.95 13.18 7.57
C ASN A 77 2.49 13.04 9.03
N PHE A 78 3.21 12.22 9.78
CA PHE A 78 2.87 11.96 11.17
C PHE A 78 4.15 11.80 11.99
N SER A 79 4.01 11.96 13.30
CA SER A 79 5.06 11.67 14.27
C SER A 79 4.52 10.80 15.39
N ILE A 80 5.34 9.87 15.87
CA ILE A 80 5.03 9.08 17.06
C ILE A 80 5.40 9.93 18.27
N SER A 81 4.40 10.31 19.06
CA SER A 81 4.57 11.13 20.27
C SER A 81 5.01 10.27 21.46
N SER A 82 4.38 9.11 21.62
CA SER A 82 4.69 8.17 22.71
C SER A 82 4.28 6.76 22.32
N ILE A 83 4.83 5.79 23.04
CA ILE A 83 4.49 4.37 22.95
C ILE A 83 4.25 3.92 24.39
N SER A 84 3.12 3.27 24.64
CA SER A 84 2.80 2.74 25.97
C SER A 84 3.68 1.55 26.33
N GLU A 85 3.66 1.19 27.61
CA GLU A 85 4.09 -0.13 28.06
C GLU A 85 3.31 -1.24 27.35
N ILE A 86 3.92 -2.43 27.29
CA ILE A 86 3.29 -3.61 26.71
C ILE A 86 2.18 -4.09 27.65
N PHE A 87 0.99 -4.28 27.11
CA PHE A 87 -0.13 -4.87 27.83
C PHE A 87 -0.61 -6.14 27.13
N ASN A 88 -1.22 -7.05 27.90
CA ASN A 88 -1.78 -8.28 27.38
C ASN A 88 -3.30 -8.20 27.36
N GLU A 89 -3.88 -8.53 26.21
CA GLU A 89 -5.33 -8.65 26.05
C GLU A 89 -5.63 -9.88 25.19
N ASN A 90 -6.47 -10.78 25.71
CA ASN A 90 -6.81 -12.05 25.04
C ASN A 90 -5.57 -12.89 24.63
N TYR A 91 -4.57 -13.00 25.51
CA TYR A 91 -3.30 -13.70 25.25
C TYR A 91 -2.47 -13.10 24.10
N ILE A 92 -2.78 -11.87 23.68
CA ILE A 92 -2.03 -11.14 22.66
C ILE A 92 -1.39 -9.92 23.32
N ASN A 93 -0.11 -9.70 23.04
CA ASN A 93 0.63 -8.53 23.53
C ASN A 93 0.42 -7.34 22.59
N TYR A 94 0.09 -6.18 23.16
CA TYR A 94 -0.17 -4.93 22.47
C TYR A 94 0.66 -3.78 23.05
N GLN A 95 0.82 -2.74 22.24
CA GLN A 95 1.27 -1.42 22.66
C GLN A 95 0.40 -0.35 22.01
N ASN A 96 0.09 0.70 22.76
CA ASN A 96 -0.61 1.85 22.24
C ASN A 96 0.40 2.86 21.71
N TYR A 97 0.26 3.20 20.43
CA TYR A 97 1.02 4.26 19.79
C TYR A 97 0.20 5.54 19.78
N GLU A 98 0.77 6.61 20.30
CA GLU A 98 0.20 7.95 20.14
C GLU A 98 0.82 8.63 18.94
N ILE A 99 -0.02 8.97 17.96
CA ILE A 99 0.40 9.59 16.72
C ILE A 99 -0.19 10.97 16.56
N THR A 100 0.66 11.93 16.23
CA THR A 100 0.27 13.30 15.94
C THR A 100 0.25 13.52 14.43
N VAL A 101 -0.80 14.17 13.95
CA VAL A 101 -0.97 14.61 12.56
C VAL A 101 -1.27 16.10 12.53
N PRO A 102 -0.91 16.84 11.47
CA PRO A 102 -1.08 18.29 11.37
C PRO A 102 -2.53 18.69 11.06
N VAL A 103 -3.51 17.95 11.58
CA VAL A 103 -4.95 18.20 11.40
C VAL A 103 -5.68 17.82 12.69
N LYS A 104 -6.69 18.60 13.05
CA LYS A 104 -7.56 18.32 14.19
C LYS A 104 -8.77 17.51 13.75
N PHE A 105 -9.12 16.51 14.56
CA PHE A 105 -10.30 15.67 14.40
C PHE A 105 -11.25 15.88 15.58
N LYS A 106 -12.47 15.34 15.52
CA LYS A 106 -13.39 15.41 16.66
C LYS A 106 -12.88 14.50 17.77
N ASN A 107 -13.03 14.93 19.02
CA ASN A 107 -12.64 14.11 20.16
C ASN A 107 -13.48 12.81 20.19
N ASN A 108 -12.84 11.70 20.57
CA ASN A 108 -13.38 10.34 20.54
C ASN A 108 -13.80 9.84 19.15
N GLU A 109 -13.39 10.52 18.07
CA GLU A 109 -13.65 10.05 16.72
C GLU A 109 -12.76 8.84 16.41
N VAL A 110 -13.39 7.74 15.97
CA VAL A 110 -12.68 6.55 15.52
C VAL A 110 -12.50 6.62 14.01
N LYS A 111 -11.26 6.46 13.56
CA LYS A 111 -10.91 6.49 12.13
C LYS A 111 -10.21 5.22 11.72
N LYS A 112 -10.51 4.79 10.49
CA LYS A 112 -9.71 3.79 9.78
C LYS A 112 -8.46 4.48 9.26
N ILE A 113 -7.30 3.97 9.65
CA ILE A 113 -6.02 4.52 9.26
C ILE A 113 -5.17 3.47 8.54
N THR A 114 -4.33 3.91 7.63
CA THR A 114 -3.45 3.05 6.84
C THR A 114 -2.03 3.57 6.87
N PHE A 115 -1.11 2.75 7.38
CA PHE A 115 0.32 3.03 7.40
C PHE A 115 0.98 2.46 6.15
N TYR A 116 1.81 3.26 5.49
CA TYR A 116 2.66 2.83 4.38
C TYR A 116 4.12 2.77 4.83
N TYR A 117 4.71 1.58 4.90
CA TYR A 117 5.92 1.35 5.71
C TYR A 117 7.07 0.60 5.04
N LYS A 118 6.83 -0.02 3.88
CA LYS A 118 7.89 -0.73 3.18
C LYS A 118 7.80 -0.48 1.69
N LYS A 119 8.75 0.29 1.16
CA LYS A 119 8.82 0.55 -0.28
C LYS A 119 9.55 -0.61 -0.96
N GLU A 120 8.83 -1.41 -1.73
CA GLU A 120 9.37 -2.53 -2.49
C GLU A 120 9.10 -2.37 -3.99
N ARG A 121 9.91 -3.01 -4.83
CA ARG A 121 9.63 -3.09 -6.27
C ARG A 121 8.39 -3.93 -6.52
N MET A 122 7.54 -3.50 -7.44
CA MET A 122 6.29 -4.19 -7.78
C MET A 122 6.55 -5.66 -8.17
N ILE A 123 7.62 -5.92 -8.91
CA ILE A 123 7.98 -7.30 -9.30
C ILE A 123 8.23 -8.22 -8.09
N LYS A 124 8.82 -7.72 -7.00
CA LYS A 124 9.02 -8.53 -5.78
C LYS A 124 7.69 -8.88 -5.11
N LYS A 125 6.73 -7.95 -5.13
CA LYS A 125 5.40 -8.20 -4.59
C LYS A 125 4.64 -9.23 -5.42
N ILE A 126 4.70 -9.10 -6.75
CA ILE A 126 4.08 -10.07 -7.68
C ILE A 126 4.68 -11.47 -7.45
N LEU A 127 6.01 -11.58 -7.32
CA LEU A 127 6.67 -12.85 -7.05
C LEU A 127 6.22 -13.49 -5.72
N LYS A 128 6.08 -12.71 -4.65
CA LYS A 128 5.56 -13.19 -3.35
C LYS A 128 4.10 -13.67 -3.37
N LEU A 129 3.32 -13.29 -4.38
CA LEU A 129 1.95 -13.76 -4.54
C LEU A 129 1.88 -15.06 -5.33
N ILE A 130 2.90 -15.33 -6.15
CA ILE A 130 2.95 -16.51 -7.03
C ILE A 130 3.71 -17.67 -6.35
N LEU A 131 4.77 -17.36 -5.60
CA LEU A 131 5.59 -18.29 -4.83
C LEU A 131 5.11 -18.38 -3.39
#